data_AF-A0A6G9QJY4-F1
#
_entry.id   AF-A0A6G9QJY4-F1
#
_cell.length_a   1.000
_cell.length_b   1.000
_cell.length_c   1.000
_cell.angle_alpha   90.00
_cell.angle_beta   90.00
_cell.angle_gamma   90.00
#
_symmetry.space_group_name_H-M   'P 1'
#
loop_
_entity.id
_entity.type
_entity.pdbx_description
1 polymer ?
#
loop_
_entity_poly.entity_id
_entity_poly.type
_entity_poly.pdbx_seq_one_letter_code
_entity_poly.pdbx_strand_id
1 'polypeptide(L)'
;MPSLPIINLTSVQFIGHQSPEVIFYLPNAPILTHDWQADDLGSVDKLIADNGNHWRKIIVIASKLVAINLSNWREIKPNLLSSSIRNTSGHLKCALAIVPSPSDNHPLSTNLNSYHNDKNNPQVWHIICGLETLKRLGLQSQQFDNKVSLNQQQSLYYQEKLMFTPYLDYRQFPNNLIELARDIIHATQCQKG
;
A
#
# COMPACT_ATOMS: atom_id res chain seq x y z
N MET A 1 15.53 22.92 1.62
CA MET A 1 14.62 21.84 2.06
C MET A 1 15.38 20.53 1.94
N PRO A 2 15.25 19.59 2.88
CA PRO A 2 15.82 18.25 2.70
C PRO A 2 15.19 17.60 1.44
N SER A 3 16.00 16.89 0.67
CA SER A 3 15.52 16.15 -0.51
C SER A 3 14.63 14.99 -0.06
N LEU A 4 13.55 14.72 -0.81
CA LEU A 4 12.70 13.55 -0.57
C LEU A 4 13.52 12.25 -0.53
N PRO A 5 13.20 11.30 0.36
CA PRO A 5 13.83 10.00 0.37
C PRO A 5 13.61 9.27 -0.96
N ILE A 6 14.69 8.77 -1.57
CA ILE A 6 14.63 8.07 -2.86
C ILE A 6 14.26 6.60 -2.62
N ILE A 7 13.15 6.15 -3.17
CA ILE A 7 12.79 4.73 -3.17
C ILE A 7 13.52 4.02 -4.31
N ASN A 8 14.38 3.05 -3.97
CA ASN A 8 14.93 2.15 -4.98
C ASN A 8 13.93 1.03 -5.31
N LEU A 9 13.43 1.04 -6.55
CA LEU A 9 12.40 0.09 -7.04
C LEU A 9 12.98 -1.07 -7.87
N THR A 10 14.30 -1.27 -7.89
CA THR A 10 14.87 -2.47 -8.54
C THR A 10 14.24 -3.73 -7.95
N SER A 11 13.64 -4.55 -8.81
CA SER A 11 13.03 -5.84 -8.47
C SER A 11 11.72 -5.81 -7.67
N VAL A 12 11.03 -4.66 -7.58
CA VAL A 12 9.70 -4.59 -6.94
C VAL A 12 8.63 -5.19 -7.84
N GLN A 13 7.82 -6.10 -7.28
CA GLN A 13 6.66 -6.69 -7.97
C GLN A 13 5.39 -5.93 -7.61
N PHE A 14 4.60 -5.55 -8.62
CA PHE A 14 3.32 -4.86 -8.40
C PHE A 14 2.12 -5.78 -8.58
N ILE A 15 1.13 -5.64 -7.71
CA ILE A 15 -0.13 -6.37 -7.73
C ILE A 15 -1.27 -5.33 -7.58
N GLY A 16 -2.15 -5.25 -8.57
CA GLY A 16 -3.37 -4.42 -8.49
C GLY A 16 -3.54 -3.42 -9.64
N HIS A 17 -4.16 -2.27 -9.33
CA HIS A 17 -4.61 -1.30 -10.32
C HIS A 17 -3.44 -0.74 -11.14
N GLN A 18 -3.46 -0.71 -12.48
CA GLN A 18 -2.28 -0.32 -13.30
C GLN A 18 -1.85 1.15 -13.20
N SER A 19 -2.75 2.04 -12.77
CA SER A 19 -2.48 3.47 -12.53
C SER A 19 -2.97 3.88 -11.13
N PRO A 20 -2.27 3.47 -10.05
CA PRO A 20 -2.74 3.64 -8.68
C PRO A 20 -2.56 5.09 -8.21
N GLU A 21 -3.40 5.50 -7.26
CA GLU A 21 -3.26 6.72 -6.49
C GLU A 21 -2.58 6.46 -5.14
N VAL A 22 -2.60 5.20 -4.68
CA VAL A 22 -1.93 4.74 -3.46
C VAL A 22 -1.23 3.40 -3.72
N ILE A 23 0.04 3.29 -3.31
CA ILE A 23 0.85 2.07 -3.40
C ILE A 23 1.26 1.66 -1.99
N PHE A 24 0.96 0.41 -1.60
CA PHE A 24 1.39 -0.18 -0.34
C PHE A 24 2.61 -1.07 -0.55
N TYR A 25 3.76 -0.66 0.00
CA TYR A 25 5.00 -1.44 -0.05
C TYR A 25 5.03 -2.44 1.09
N LEU A 26 5.18 -3.72 0.77
CA LEU A 26 5.14 -4.85 1.68
C LEU A 26 6.38 -5.74 1.50
N PRO A 27 6.86 -6.43 2.56
CA PRO A 27 8.07 -7.24 2.48
C PRO A 27 7.79 -8.66 1.98
N ASN A 28 6.59 -9.19 2.22
CA ASN A 28 6.27 -10.58 1.91
C ASN A 28 5.31 -10.64 0.72
N ALA A 29 5.62 -11.47 -0.28
CA ALA A 29 4.72 -11.75 -1.39
C ALA A 29 3.53 -12.59 -0.91
N PRO A 30 2.32 -12.39 -1.48
CA PRO A 30 1.25 -13.36 -1.32
C PRO A 30 1.55 -14.59 -2.18
N ILE A 31 1.06 -15.74 -1.75
CA ILE A 31 0.86 -16.89 -2.64
C ILE A 31 -0.24 -16.49 -3.63
N LEU A 32 0.10 -16.48 -4.91
CA LEU A 32 -0.84 -16.31 -6.01
C LEU A 32 -0.88 -17.62 -6.79
N THR A 33 -2.07 -18.22 -6.87
CA THR A 33 -2.30 -19.39 -7.72
C THR A 33 -2.08 -19.03 -9.20
N HIS A 34 -1.68 -20.00 -10.03
CA HIS A 34 -1.19 -19.77 -11.40
C HIS A 34 -2.16 -19.02 -12.32
N ASP A 35 -3.46 -19.11 -12.04
CA ASP A 35 -4.56 -18.50 -12.76
C ASP A 35 -5.06 -17.20 -12.11
N TRP A 36 -4.46 -16.75 -11.00
CA TRP A 36 -4.94 -15.58 -10.28
C TRP A 36 -4.75 -14.30 -11.10
N GLN A 37 -5.83 -13.56 -11.32
CA GLN A 37 -5.80 -12.21 -11.87
C GLN A 37 -6.49 -11.22 -10.92
N ALA A 38 -5.95 -10.00 -10.84
CA ALA A 38 -6.51 -8.96 -9.97
C ALA A 38 -7.95 -8.56 -10.37
N ASP A 39 -8.26 -8.68 -11.66
CA ASP A 39 -9.56 -8.32 -12.25
C ASP A 39 -10.60 -9.44 -12.20
N ASP A 40 -10.25 -10.65 -11.74
CA ASP A 40 -11.20 -11.73 -11.59
C ASP A 40 -12.21 -11.46 -10.47
N LEU A 41 -13.45 -11.89 -10.69
CA LEU A 41 -14.47 -11.84 -9.65
C LEU A 41 -14.02 -12.67 -8.44
N GLY A 42 -13.98 -12.05 -7.26
CA GLY A 42 -13.55 -12.70 -6.03
C GLY A 42 -12.03 -12.89 -5.90
N SER A 43 -11.21 -12.23 -6.74
CA SER A 43 -9.74 -12.31 -6.70
C SER A 43 -9.16 -12.03 -5.31
N VAL A 44 -9.69 -11.03 -4.60
CA VAL A 44 -9.30 -10.70 -3.23
C VAL A 44 -9.68 -11.78 -2.23
N ASP A 45 -10.86 -12.39 -2.37
CA ASP A 45 -11.28 -13.44 -1.45
C ASP A 45 -10.46 -14.72 -1.67
N LYS A 46 -10.11 -15.06 -2.92
CA LYS A 46 -9.15 -16.14 -3.26
C LYS A 46 -7.77 -15.85 -2.66
N LEU A 47 -7.26 -14.63 -2.82
CA LEU A 47 -5.99 -14.21 -2.21
C LEU A 47 -6.01 -14.40 -0.69
N ILE A 48 -7.11 -14.01 -0.03
CA ILE A 48 -7.25 -14.16 1.43
C ILE A 48 -7.35 -15.64 1.82
N ALA A 49 -8.07 -16.45 1.06
CA ALA A 49 -8.20 -17.89 1.33
C ALA A 49 -6.84 -18.60 1.26
N ASP A 50 -6.04 -18.31 0.23
CA ASP A 50 -4.73 -18.93 -0.01
C ASP A 50 -3.66 -18.49 1.00
N ASN A 51 -3.83 -17.31 1.60
CA ASN A 51 -2.79 -16.69 2.45
C ASN A 51 -3.19 -16.49 3.91
N GLY A 52 -4.46 -16.75 4.24
CA GLY A 52 -5.00 -16.74 5.59
C GLY A 52 -5.08 -15.36 6.26
N ASN A 53 -5.09 -15.40 7.60
CA ASN A 53 -5.41 -14.25 8.45
C ASN A 53 -4.45 -13.06 8.30
N HIS A 54 -3.21 -13.31 7.89
CA HIS A 54 -2.21 -12.25 7.71
C HIS A 54 -2.62 -11.32 6.57
N TRP A 55 -2.86 -11.87 5.39
CA TRP A 55 -3.26 -11.12 4.20
C TRP A 55 -4.66 -10.53 4.31
N ARG A 56 -5.58 -11.21 5.02
CA ARG A 56 -6.87 -10.62 5.39
C ARG A 56 -6.74 -9.27 6.10
N LYS A 57 -5.80 -9.15 7.05
CA LYS A 57 -5.58 -7.89 7.79
C LYS A 57 -5.05 -6.79 6.87
N ILE A 58 -4.03 -7.10 6.07
CA ILE A 58 -3.42 -6.18 5.10
C ILE A 58 -4.49 -5.60 4.18
N ILE A 59 -5.26 -6.47 3.54
CA ILE A 59 -6.30 -6.06 2.58
C ILE A 59 -7.37 -5.22 3.26
N VAL A 60 -7.88 -5.63 4.44
CA VAL A 60 -8.91 -4.85 5.15
C VAL A 60 -8.40 -3.46 5.52
N ILE A 61 -7.16 -3.37 6.00
CA ILE A 61 -6.55 -2.09 6.38
C ILE A 61 -6.33 -1.22 5.14
N ALA A 62 -5.79 -1.79 4.06
CA ALA A 62 -5.62 -1.07 2.80
C ALA A 62 -6.97 -0.54 2.26
N SER A 63 -8.03 -1.36 2.26
CA SER A 63 -9.39 -0.92 1.89
C SER A 63 -9.89 0.22 2.76
N LYS A 64 -9.63 0.16 4.07
CA LYS A 64 -9.95 1.26 4.98
C LYS A 64 -9.14 2.50 4.69
N LEU A 65 -7.88 2.41 4.27
CA LEU A 65 -7.07 3.60 3.98
C LEU A 65 -7.51 4.29 2.69
N VAL A 66 -7.87 3.53 1.66
CA VAL A 66 -8.20 4.09 0.34
C VAL A 66 -9.65 4.54 0.18
N ALA A 67 -10.58 4.07 1.01
CA ALA A 67 -11.98 4.47 0.94
C ALA A 67 -12.14 5.99 1.12
N ILE A 68 -12.87 6.69 0.26
CA ILE A 68 -13.16 8.13 0.48
C ILE A 68 -14.04 8.27 1.74
N ASN A 69 -15.18 7.57 1.76
CA ASN A 69 -15.97 7.40 2.97
C ASN A 69 -15.58 6.09 3.66
N LEU A 70 -15.08 6.18 4.91
CA LEU A 70 -14.65 5.02 5.67
C LEU A 70 -15.74 3.95 5.79
N SER A 71 -17.03 4.30 5.88
CA SER A 71 -18.10 3.30 6.01
C SER A 71 -18.13 2.28 4.87
N ASN A 72 -17.65 2.67 3.68
CA ASN A 72 -17.79 1.89 2.45
C ASN A 72 -16.65 0.89 2.24
N TRP A 73 -15.69 0.79 3.17
CA TRP A 73 -14.51 -0.07 3.01
C TRP A 73 -14.88 -1.54 2.72
N ARG A 74 -16.02 -2.02 3.24
CA ARG A 74 -16.50 -3.41 3.02
C ARG A 74 -16.92 -3.67 1.58
N GLU A 75 -17.48 -2.67 0.92
CA GLU A 75 -17.91 -2.74 -0.49
C GLU A 75 -16.70 -2.61 -1.42
N ILE A 76 -15.68 -1.86 -1.00
CA ILE A 76 -14.44 -1.68 -1.76
C ILE A 76 -13.55 -2.93 -1.69
N LYS A 77 -13.49 -3.58 -0.52
CA LYS A 77 -12.57 -4.69 -0.24
C LYS A 77 -12.49 -5.76 -1.34
N PRO A 78 -13.60 -6.33 -1.84
CA PRO A 78 -13.55 -7.43 -2.81
C PRO A 78 -12.86 -7.06 -4.12
N ASN A 79 -12.83 -5.76 -4.45
CA ASN A 79 -12.33 -5.26 -5.71
C ASN A 79 -11.13 -4.31 -5.55
N LEU A 80 -10.51 -4.29 -4.37
CA LEU A 80 -9.43 -3.35 -4.01
C LEU A 80 -8.31 -3.27 -5.06
N LEU A 81 -8.01 -4.40 -5.71
CA LEU A 81 -6.90 -4.56 -6.64
C LEU A 81 -7.32 -4.51 -8.12
N SER A 82 -8.62 -4.43 -8.43
CA SER A 82 -9.11 -4.48 -9.81
C SER A 82 -8.80 -3.18 -10.57
N SER A 83 -8.32 -3.31 -11.80
CA SER A 83 -8.20 -2.21 -12.77
C SER A 83 -9.48 -2.02 -13.60
N SER A 84 -10.34 -3.02 -13.66
CA SER A 84 -11.56 -3.05 -14.49
C SER A 84 -12.70 -2.19 -13.92
N ILE A 85 -12.65 -1.84 -12.64
CA ILE A 85 -13.62 -0.93 -12.03
C ILE A 85 -13.33 0.51 -12.48
N ARG A 86 -14.04 0.93 -13.53
CA ARG A 86 -13.92 2.27 -14.13
C ARG A 86 -14.52 3.39 -13.27
N ASN A 87 -15.45 3.06 -12.37
CA ASN A 87 -16.06 4.04 -11.47
C ASN A 87 -15.46 3.90 -10.05
N THR A 88 -14.37 4.62 -9.79
CA THR A 88 -13.69 4.64 -8.49
C THR A 88 -14.14 5.79 -7.60
N SER A 89 -15.32 6.40 -7.85
CA SER A 89 -15.78 7.59 -7.11
C SER A 89 -15.82 7.42 -5.58
N GLY A 90 -15.81 6.18 -5.07
CA GLY A 90 -15.80 5.87 -3.64
C GLY A 90 -14.43 5.56 -3.02
N HIS A 91 -13.33 5.43 -3.78
CA HIS A 91 -12.01 5.09 -3.24
C HIS A 91 -10.85 5.46 -4.16
N LEU A 92 -9.67 5.66 -3.56
CA LEU A 92 -8.41 5.83 -4.28
C LEU A 92 -7.99 4.50 -4.92
N LYS A 93 -7.55 4.56 -6.19
CA LYS A 93 -7.00 3.41 -6.90
C LYS A 93 -5.76 2.88 -6.18
N CYS A 94 -5.68 1.56 -6.01
CA CYS A 94 -4.68 0.95 -5.13
C CYS A 94 -3.85 -0.13 -5.85
N ALA A 95 -2.58 -0.20 -5.47
CA ALA A 95 -1.75 -1.36 -5.74
C ALA A 95 -0.87 -1.73 -4.55
N LEU A 96 -0.38 -2.97 -4.58
CA LEU A 96 0.60 -3.50 -3.64
C LEU A 96 1.94 -3.63 -4.36
N ALA A 97 3.01 -3.29 -3.68
CA ALA A 97 4.38 -3.38 -4.14
C ALA A 97 5.17 -4.31 -3.22
N ILE A 98 5.59 -5.46 -3.73
CA ILE A 98 6.38 -6.42 -2.96
C ILE A 98 7.86 -6.06 -3.10
N VAL A 99 8.48 -5.77 -1.96
CA VAL A 99 9.90 -5.41 -1.86
C VAL A 99 10.68 -6.67 -1.48
N PRO A 100 11.36 -7.33 -2.42
CA PRO A 100 12.04 -8.60 -2.14
C PRO A 100 13.17 -8.42 -1.13
N SER A 101 13.50 -9.48 -0.40
CA SER A 101 14.70 -9.54 0.41
C SER A 101 15.92 -9.70 -0.51
N PRO A 102 17.09 -9.11 -0.17
CA PRO A 102 18.34 -9.42 -0.86
C PRO A 102 18.69 -10.92 -0.89
N SER A 103 18.13 -11.72 0.04
CA SER A 103 18.31 -13.17 0.12
C SER A 103 17.34 -13.98 -0.74
N ASP A 104 16.32 -13.36 -1.35
CA ASP A 104 15.29 -14.08 -2.09
C ASP A 104 15.82 -14.47 -3.48
N ASN A 105 16.34 -15.71 -3.60
CA ASN A 105 16.74 -16.34 -4.87
C ASN A 105 15.53 -16.76 -5.72
N HIS A 106 14.49 -15.94 -5.82
CA HIS A 106 13.29 -16.32 -6.57
C HIS A 106 13.45 -15.97 -8.05
N PRO A 107 13.36 -16.94 -8.99
CA PRO A 107 13.21 -16.61 -10.40
C PRO A 107 11.88 -15.85 -10.56
N LEU A 108 11.99 -14.67 -11.15
CA LEU A 108 10.90 -13.76 -11.48
C LEU A 108 9.78 -14.54 -12.16
N SER A 109 8.61 -14.64 -11.53
CA SER A 109 7.42 -15.10 -12.25
C SER A 109 7.02 -14.00 -13.23
N THR A 110 7.20 -14.31 -14.49
CA THR A 110 6.94 -13.48 -15.66
C THR A 110 5.44 -13.28 -15.84
N ASN A 111 4.90 -12.26 -15.18
CA ASN A 111 3.75 -11.46 -15.64
C ASN A 111 3.84 -10.08 -14.96
N LEU A 112 5.03 -9.47 -15.04
CA LEU A 112 5.22 -8.09 -14.62
C LEU A 112 4.66 -7.19 -15.72
N ASN A 113 3.40 -6.77 -15.56
CA ASN A 113 2.93 -5.58 -16.25
C ASN A 113 3.90 -4.45 -15.91
N SER A 114 4.55 -3.90 -16.94
CA SER A 114 5.50 -2.81 -16.85
C SER A 114 4.79 -1.57 -16.31
N TYR A 115 4.77 -1.47 -14.98
CA TYR A 115 4.30 -0.30 -14.28
C TYR A 115 5.13 0.89 -14.77
N HIS A 116 4.47 1.89 -15.37
CA HIS A 116 5.13 3.13 -15.74
C HIS A 116 5.57 3.82 -14.45
N ASN A 117 6.83 3.54 -14.09
CA ASN A 117 7.57 4.06 -12.97
C ASN A 117 7.79 5.57 -13.15
N ASP A 118 6.74 6.37 -13.00
CA ASP A 118 6.96 7.77 -12.69
C ASP A 118 7.25 7.86 -11.19
N LYS A 119 8.50 7.51 -10.82
CA LYS A 119 9.07 7.68 -9.48
C LYS A 119 8.93 9.11 -8.95
N ASN A 120 8.54 10.04 -9.82
CA ASN A 120 8.35 11.45 -9.55
C ASN A 120 6.89 11.89 -9.73
N ASN A 121 5.91 10.99 -9.92
CA ASN A 121 4.52 11.42 -10.01
C ASN A 121 4.10 11.94 -8.64
N PRO A 122 4.03 13.28 -8.46
CA PRO A 122 3.82 13.88 -7.15
C PRO A 122 2.37 13.65 -6.66
N GLN A 123 1.55 12.96 -7.46
CA GLN A 123 0.16 12.69 -7.15
C GLN A 123 -0.08 11.31 -6.52
N VAL A 124 0.88 10.39 -6.51
CA VAL A 124 0.71 9.05 -5.94
C VAL A 124 1.21 9.00 -4.49
N TRP A 125 0.43 8.39 -3.60
CA TRP A 125 0.86 8.07 -2.25
C TRP A 125 1.69 6.78 -2.22
N HIS A 126 2.87 6.86 -1.60
CA HIS A 126 3.75 5.73 -1.36
C HIS A 126 3.74 5.38 0.14
N ILE A 127 3.12 4.25 0.49
CA ILE A 127 2.92 3.82 1.88
C ILE A 127 3.85 2.64 2.19
N ILE A 128 4.93 2.90 2.91
CA ILE A 128 5.93 1.93 3.34
C ILE A 128 5.45 1.23 4.60
N CYS A 129 5.11 -0.06 4.50
CA CYS A 129 4.48 -0.80 5.58
C CYS A 129 5.51 -1.64 6.37
N GLY A 130 5.84 -1.19 7.58
CA GLY A 130 6.71 -1.92 8.51
C GLY A 130 8.21 -1.67 8.31
N LEU A 131 8.97 -1.86 9.40
CA LEU A 131 10.41 -1.58 9.46
C LEU A 131 11.24 -2.43 8.49
N GLU A 132 10.82 -3.65 8.22
CA GLU A 132 11.51 -4.53 7.28
C GLU A 132 11.49 -3.97 5.86
N THR A 133 10.31 -3.57 5.38
CA THR A 133 10.14 -2.91 4.07
C THR A 133 10.98 -1.64 3.98
N LEU A 134 10.96 -0.81 5.04
CA LEU A 134 11.74 0.42 5.11
C LEU A 134 13.24 0.15 4.93
N LYS A 135 13.77 -0.86 5.63
CA LYS A 135 15.18 -1.28 5.51
C LYS A 135 15.51 -1.81 4.11
N ARG A 136 14.65 -2.65 3.53
CA ARG A 136 14.84 -3.20 2.17
C ARG A 136 14.86 -2.12 1.10
N LEU A 137 14.15 -1.02 1.31
CA LEU A 137 14.18 0.16 0.45
C LEU A 137 15.37 1.10 0.71
N GLY A 138 16.24 0.79 1.69
CA GLY A 138 17.39 1.63 2.05
C GLY A 138 17.01 2.91 2.81
N LEU A 139 15.84 2.93 3.44
CA LEU A 139 15.30 4.10 4.11
C LEU A 139 15.42 4.01 5.64
N GLN A 140 15.34 5.16 6.31
CA GLN A 140 15.35 5.31 7.76
C GLN A 140 14.24 6.26 8.21
N SER A 141 13.62 5.98 9.36
CA SER A 141 12.51 6.79 9.90
C SER A 141 12.87 8.26 10.15
N GLN A 142 14.15 8.55 10.41
CA GLN A 142 14.69 9.88 10.66
C GLN A 142 14.73 10.76 9.41
N GLN A 143 14.56 10.17 8.22
CA GLN A 143 14.53 10.89 6.95
C GLN A 143 13.17 11.55 6.66
N PHE A 144 12.17 11.34 7.52
CA PHE A 144 10.84 11.92 7.38
C PHE A 144 10.69 13.14 8.29
N ASP A 145 10.21 14.24 7.74
CA ASP A 145 10.10 15.52 8.46
C ASP A 145 8.92 15.54 9.46
N ASN A 146 7.83 14.82 9.17
CA ASN A 146 6.62 14.84 10.00
C ASN A 146 6.43 13.51 10.71
N LYS A 147 5.95 13.58 11.96
CA LYS A 147 5.58 12.43 12.78
C LYS A 147 4.25 12.67 13.48
N VAL A 148 3.33 11.71 13.36
CA VAL A 148 2.10 11.65 14.17
C VAL A 148 2.17 10.42 15.04
N SER A 149 2.02 10.59 16.36
CA SER A 149 2.11 9.48 17.32
C SER A 149 0.78 9.32 18.04
N LEU A 150 0.24 8.12 18.04
CA LEU A 150 -0.82 7.74 18.97
C LEU A 150 -0.22 7.42 20.35
N ASN A 151 0.95 6.76 20.36
CA ASN A 151 1.79 6.53 21.52
C ASN A 151 3.23 6.24 21.07
N GLN A 152 4.10 5.89 22.02
CA GLN A 152 5.52 5.63 21.78
C GLN A 152 5.79 4.51 20.75
N GLN A 153 4.89 3.53 20.60
CA GLN A 153 5.05 2.37 19.72
C GLN A 153 4.25 2.50 18.41
N GLN A 154 3.26 3.39 18.38
CA GLN A 154 2.29 3.52 17.29
C GLN A 154 2.40 4.92 16.71
N SER A 155 3.26 5.06 15.71
CA SER A 155 3.58 6.33 15.05
C SER A 155 3.57 6.19 13.53
N LEU A 156 3.15 7.25 12.86
CA LEU A 156 3.28 7.48 11.43
C LEU A 156 4.40 8.49 11.20
N TYR A 157 5.18 8.28 10.15
CA TYR A 157 6.16 9.23 9.67
C TYR A 157 5.80 9.58 8.24
N TYR A 158 5.83 10.84 7.84
CA TYR A 158 5.48 11.21 6.48
C TYR A 158 6.18 12.49 6.02
N GLN A 159 6.35 12.60 4.71
CA GLN A 159 6.85 13.78 4.02
C GLN A 159 6.20 13.81 2.64
N GLU A 160 5.49 14.89 2.32
CA GLU A 160 4.66 14.97 1.12
C GLU A 160 3.76 13.73 0.96
N LYS A 161 3.82 13.03 -0.18
CA LYS A 161 3.05 11.80 -0.46
C LYS A 161 3.80 10.50 -0.13
N LEU A 162 4.84 10.57 0.69
CA LEU A 162 5.56 9.40 1.20
C LEU A 162 5.24 9.20 2.68
N MET A 163 4.76 8.02 3.06
CA MET A 163 4.41 7.68 4.43
C MET A 163 5.07 6.36 4.85
N PHE A 164 5.69 6.34 6.02
CA PHE A 164 6.12 5.14 6.71
C PHE A 164 5.15 4.83 7.86
N THR A 165 4.60 3.62 7.84
CA THR A 165 3.65 3.12 8.83
C THR A 165 4.20 1.88 9.56
N PRO A 166 3.70 1.54 10.76
CA PRO A 166 3.81 0.19 11.27
C PRO A 166 3.25 -0.83 10.27
N TYR A 167 3.54 -2.11 10.48
CA TYR A 167 3.00 -3.14 9.60
C TYR A 167 1.47 -3.15 9.64
N LEU A 168 0.82 -3.51 8.52
CA LEU A 168 -0.65 -3.54 8.40
C LEU A 168 -1.25 -4.76 9.14
N ASP A 169 -1.07 -4.80 10.46
CA ASP A 169 -1.65 -5.74 11.42
C ASP A 169 -2.26 -4.93 12.56
N TYR A 170 -3.50 -5.21 12.94
CA TYR A 170 -4.22 -4.44 13.97
C TYR A 170 -3.51 -4.28 15.33
N ARG A 171 -2.57 -5.17 15.66
CA ARG A 171 -1.75 -5.02 16.88
C ARG A 171 -0.77 -3.85 16.76
N GLN A 172 -0.26 -3.60 15.56
CA GLN A 172 0.70 -2.53 15.26
C GLN A 172 0.00 -1.29 14.69
N PHE A 173 -1.11 -1.47 13.97
CA PHE A 173 -1.84 -0.45 13.24
C PHE A 173 -3.34 -0.46 13.61
N PRO A 174 -3.68 0.00 14.83
CA PRO A 174 -5.05 0.02 15.36
C PRO A 174 -5.95 1.04 14.62
N ASN A 175 -7.28 0.94 14.81
CA ASN A 175 -8.26 1.77 14.08
C ASN A 175 -8.02 3.28 14.20
N ASN A 176 -7.63 3.77 15.38
CA ASN A 176 -7.29 5.18 15.58
C ASN A 176 -6.03 5.60 14.80
N LEU A 177 -5.04 4.72 14.62
CA LEU A 177 -3.89 5.02 13.77
C LEU A 177 -4.24 4.93 12.27
N ILE A 178 -5.19 4.06 11.90
CA ILE A 178 -5.79 4.03 10.55
C ILE A 178 -6.49 5.36 10.26
N GLU A 179 -7.29 5.89 11.18
CA GLU A 179 -7.98 7.18 11.02
C GLU A 179 -6.99 8.33 10.82
N LEU A 180 -5.94 8.42 11.65
CA LEU A 180 -4.89 9.43 11.47
C LEU A 180 -4.18 9.33 10.11
N ALA A 181 -3.88 8.11 9.64
CA ALA A 181 -3.29 7.92 8.32
C ALA A 181 -4.24 8.34 7.19
N ARG A 182 -5.54 8.07 7.34
CA ARG A 182 -6.56 8.50 6.38
C ARG A 182 -6.63 10.01 6.29
N ASP A 183 -6.67 10.71 7.42
CA ASP A 183 -6.75 12.17 7.43
C ASP A 183 -5.58 12.77 6.63
N ILE A 184 -4.37 12.23 6.79
CA ILE A 184 -3.19 12.66 6.03
C ILE A 184 -3.33 12.35 4.53
N ILE A 185 -3.72 11.13 4.17
CA ILE A 185 -3.84 10.68 2.77
C ILE A 185 -4.88 11.52 2.02
N HIS A 186 -6.04 11.76 2.63
CA HIS A 186 -7.19 12.41 2.00
C HIS A 186 -7.17 13.94 2.13
N ALA A 187 -6.45 14.53 3.08
CA ALA A 187 -6.29 15.99 3.20
C ALA A 187 -5.72 16.63 1.92
N THR A 188 -4.90 15.89 1.17
CA THR A 188 -4.31 16.36 -0.09
C THR A 188 -5.29 16.44 -1.27
N GLN A 189 -6.52 15.93 -1.12
CA GLN A 189 -7.55 15.98 -2.18
C GLN A 189 -8.49 17.19 -2.06
N CYS A 190 -8.56 17.86 -0.91
CA CYS A 190 -9.46 18.99 -0.67
C CYS A 190 -8.97 20.34 -1.24
N GLN A 191 -7.76 20.42 -1.81
CA GLN A 191 -7.23 21.66 -2.40
C GLN A 191 -7.51 21.80 -3.91
N LYS A 192 -8.31 20.91 -4.50
CA LYS A 192 -8.81 21.05 -5.88
C LYS A 192 -10.28 21.50 -5.83
N GLY A 193 -10.48 22.78 -5.52
CA GLY A 193 -11.76 23.49 -5.58
C GLY A 193 -11.54 24.90 -6.09
#